data_AF-A0AAE1LRW6-F1
#
_entry.id   AF-A0AAE1LRW6-F1
#
_cell.length_a   1.000
_cell.length_b   1.000
_cell.length_c   1.000
_cell.angle_alpha   90.00
_cell.angle_beta   90.00
_cell.angle_gamma   90.00
#
_symmetry.space_group_name_H-M   'P 1'
#
loop_
_entity.id
_entity.type
_entity.pdbx_description
1 polymer ?
#
loop_
_entity_poly.entity_id
_entity_poly.type
_entity_poly.pdbx_seq_one_letter_code
_entity_poly.pdbx_strand_id
1 'polypeptide(L)'
;MKEEATASRKVEKSFRKVEAKPDNPACAEEFVQPLEVEEEAAETARYRLNIDGEMFYVGAVRVDGQVHVVFRNHKVTSSLFGEPMQGEPGLKIHVDGSFGSNPMMFVQLLLFGTCFRENMYGAYMVLMTRRKTEDYKAVFNFIKEQHPHMEVDGFMTDFERALRNGLSSAWPQVPQHGCWSHYARRIDRITSCAPLRAMKAENDNGKLLVQMVSCLPLLPTDLIQRGLDEVVWPFVAGLELEPARRVAVEALLRHVETYWLGTVGTAALSVFDLKRRTNNDAESWNGYLKREAGGIHLNPWEFVDILSKVEHRDACDFERAYLHHKKPRRDPSRKNRETAKVIQEAWKTLKDSDQETEDLRRFLRHMAHRMASFLKRSRLVSTPPPPAATAVSTPTKSLGASPALEQAKICQQQKDAMKPQVRRGKTNAISDRHKKSLKILPQDVAGEHPTWRVTAATDSSRVYTVTRTCHPYCCCIARCFKCCLLCGHMYTCTCPDVNSLCKHVHAVFRKGHFGSSCPSAETEEREATVPAMLPPCTPQQIELGDTDGLALDQVVIK
;
A
#
# COMPACT_ATOMS: atom_id res chain seq x y z
N MET A 1 17.38 -37.34 20.04
CA MET A 1 18.09 -36.09 19.69
C MET A 1 19.18 -36.26 18.62
N LYS A 2 20.32 -36.94 18.89
CA LYS A 2 21.40 -37.07 17.87
C LYS A 2 21.00 -37.94 16.67
N GLU A 3 20.23 -39.00 16.90
CA GLU A 3 19.77 -39.89 15.82
C GLU A 3 18.70 -39.24 14.94
N GLU A 4 17.72 -38.53 15.51
CA GLU A 4 16.74 -37.72 14.75
C GLU A 4 17.42 -36.69 13.85
N ALA A 5 18.41 -35.95 14.36
CA ALA A 5 19.18 -35.00 13.55
C ALA A 5 19.99 -35.67 12.42
N THR A 6 20.30 -36.96 12.55
CA THR A 6 21.00 -37.75 11.54
C THR A 6 20.01 -38.36 10.53
N ALA A 7 18.79 -38.69 10.96
CA ALA A 7 17.68 -39.08 10.10
C ALA A 7 17.21 -37.91 9.22
N SER A 8 16.95 -36.72 9.80
CA SER A 8 16.61 -35.52 9.03
C SER A 8 17.68 -35.18 7.99
N ARG A 9 18.98 -35.31 8.33
CA ARG A 9 20.08 -35.10 7.36
C ARG A 9 20.20 -36.18 6.27
N LYS A 10 19.66 -37.38 6.49
CA LYS A 10 19.56 -38.42 5.44
C LYS A 10 18.40 -38.13 4.50
N VAL A 11 17.24 -37.70 5.02
CA VAL A 11 16.09 -37.26 4.22
C VAL A 11 16.44 -36.01 3.40
N GLU A 12 17.06 -35.00 4.02
CA GLU A 12 17.54 -33.77 3.37
C GLU A 12 18.61 -34.04 2.28
N LYS A 13 19.28 -35.19 2.32
CA LYS A 13 20.19 -35.66 1.26
C LYS A 13 19.52 -36.55 0.21
N SER A 14 18.49 -37.33 0.53
CA SER A 14 17.79 -38.14 -0.49
C SER A 14 16.94 -37.27 -1.42
N PHE A 15 16.32 -36.21 -0.91
CA PHE A 15 15.65 -35.17 -1.70
C PHE A 15 16.60 -34.30 -2.55
N ARG A 16 17.92 -34.55 -2.50
CA ARG A 16 18.94 -33.88 -3.33
C ARG A 16 19.56 -34.79 -4.39
N LYS A 17 18.91 -35.89 -4.76
CA LYS A 17 19.09 -36.39 -6.13
C LYS A 17 18.59 -35.30 -7.06
N VAL A 18 19.48 -34.76 -7.89
CA VAL A 18 19.12 -33.71 -8.85
C VAL A 18 18.35 -34.36 -9.99
N GLU A 19 17.06 -34.55 -9.77
CA GLU A 19 16.07 -34.46 -10.85
C GLU A 19 16.27 -33.12 -11.54
N ALA A 20 16.01 -33.07 -12.85
CA ALA A 20 16.10 -31.83 -13.58
C ALA A 20 15.15 -30.78 -12.95
N LYS A 21 15.46 -29.50 -13.17
CA LYS A 21 14.48 -28.46 -12.90
C LYS A 21 13.59 -28.38 -14.14
N PRO A 22 12.25 -28.33 -13.97
CA PRO A 22 11.35 -28.11 -15.08
C PRO A 22 11.71 -26.82 -15.81
N ASP A 23 11.39 -26.76 -17.10
CA ASP A 23 11.60 -25.58 -17.91
C ASP A 23 11.00 -24.31 -17.27
N ASN A 24 11.64 -23.17 -17.54
CA ASN A 24 11.16 -21.89 -17.01
C ASN A 24 9.88 -21.45 -17.75
N PRO A 25 8.74 -21.33 -17.06
CA PRO A 25 7.48 -20.94 -17.69
C PRO A 25 7.53 -19.48 -18.13
N ALA A 26 6.93 -19.18 -19.29
CA ALA A 26 6.90 -17.83 -19.85
C ALA A 26 5.67 -17.01 -19.40
N CYS A 27 4.64 -17.66 -18.85
CA CYS A 27 3.45 -17.03 -18.28
C CYS A 27 3.03 -17.74 -16.97
N ALA A 28 2.12 -17.14 -16.21
CA ALA A 28 1.64 -17.74 -14.95
C ALA A 28 0.79 -19.00 -15.18
N GLU A 29 0.11 -19.11 -16.32
CA GLU A 29 -0.64 -20.32 -16.70
C GLU A 29 0.29 -21.53 -16.93
N GLU A 30 1.39 -21.35 -17.69
CA GLU A 30 2.42 -22.38 -17.92
C GLU A 30 3.12 -22.82 -16.63
N PHE A 31 3.25 -21.93 -15.64
CA PHE A 31 3.79 -22.27 -14.33
C PHE A 31 2.83 -23.14 -13.50
N VAL A 32 1.53 -22.94 -13.67
CA VAL A 32 0.46 -23.65 -12.95
C VAL A 32 0.17 -25.01 -13.54
N GLN A 33 0.18 -25.14 -14.88
CA GLN A 33 -0.14 -26.39 -15.58
C GLN A 33 0.51 -27.65 -14.97
N PRO A 34 1.83 -27.71 -14.74
CA PRO A 34 2.47 -28.91 -14.18
C PRO A 34 2.33 -29.02 -12.64
N LEU A 35 1.77 -28.01 -11.94
CA LEU A 35 1.37 -28.12 -10.53
C LEU A 35 -0.05 -28.71 -10.36
N GLU A 36 -0.88 -28.62 -11.40
CA GLU A 36 -2.24 -29.19 -11.44
C GLU A 36 -2.27 -30.67 -11.89
N VAL A 37 -1.19 -31.19 -12.46
CA VAL A 37 -1.06 -32.63 -12.80
C VAL A 37 -0.92 -33.45 -11.52
N GLU A 38 -1.78 -34.46 -11.35
CA GLU A 38 -1.79 -35.29 -10.15
C GLU A 38 -0.78 -36.45 -10.15
N GLU A 39 -0.16 -36.74 -11.29
CA GLU A 39 0.77 -37.87 -11.45
C GLU A 39 2.02 -37.75 -10.54
N GLU A 40 2.21 -38.77 -9.70
CA GLU A 40 3.28 -38.86 -8.70
C GLU A 40 4.69 -38.89 -9.31
N ALA A 41 4.80 -39.23 -10.60
CA ALA A 41 6.05 -39.24 -11.38
C ALA A 41 6.37 -37.91 -12.10
N ALA A 42 5.54 -36.86 -11.95
CA ALA A 42 5.81 -35.56 -12.56
C ALA A 42 7.02 -34.87 -11.91
N GLU A 43 7.93 -34.32 -12.73
CA GLU A 43 9.12 -33.54 -12.32
C GLU A 43 8.79 -32.36 -11.38
N THR A 44 7.52 -31.93 -11.38
CA THR A 44 6.96 -30.87 -10.54
C THR A 44 6.27 -31.33 -9.26
N ALA A 45 6.08 -32.63 -9.03
CA ALA A 45 5.38 -33.15 -7.85
C ALA A 45 5.99 -32.61 -6.55
N ARG A 46 7.33 -32.46 -6.50
CA ARG A 46 8.08 -31.90 -5.37
C ARG A 46 7.73 -30.45 -4.99
N TYR A 47 7.10 -29.68 -5.89
CA TYR A 47 6.64 -28.31 -5.63
C TYR A 47 5.17 -28.24 -5.18
N ARG A 48 4.43 -29.36 -5.26
CA ARG A 48 3.05 -29.46 -4.76
C ARG A 48 3.01 -29.65 -3.24
N LEU A 49 4.07 -30.26 -2.67
CA LEU A 49 4.22 -30.53 -1.24
C LEU A 49 5.18 -29.52 -0.55
N ASN A 50 5.06 -29.35 0.78
CA ASN A 50 6.05 -28.65 1.58
C ASN A 50 7.18 -29.60 2.03
N ILE A 51 8.13 -29.07 2.80
CA ILE A 51 9.26 -29.85 3.37
C ILE A 51 8.78 -30.98 4.30
N ASP A 52 7.60 -30.85 4.91
CA ASP A 52 7.00 -31.86 5.79
C ASP A 52 6.18 -32.91 5.02
N GLY A 53 6.05 -32.79 3.68
CA GLY A 53 5.27 -33.69 2.82
C GLY A 53 3.77 -33.38 2.75
N GLU A 54 3.32 -32.24 3.29
CA GLU A 54 1.92 -31.81 3.31
C GLU A 54 1.57 -30.98 2.05
N MET A 55 0.30 -30.99 1.63
CA MET A 55 -0.18 -30.22 0.47
C MET A 55 0.02 -28.71 0.65
N PHE A 56 1.00 -28.18 -0.09
CA PHE A 56 1.49 -26.80 -0.06
C PHE A 56 0.87 -25.96 -1.17
N TYR A 57 0.97 -26.42 -2.43
CA TYR A 57 0.14 -25.90 -3.51
C TYR A 57 -1.29 -26.39 -3.33
N VAL A 58 -2.26 -25.49 -3.39
CA VAL A 58 -3.68 -25.83 -3.16
C VAL A 58 -4.61 -25.38 -4.29
N GLY A 59 -4.08 -24.74 -5.34
CA GLY A 59 -4.86 -24.38 -6.54
C GLY A 59 -4.44 -23.06 -7.17
N ALA A 60 -5.08 -22.74 -8.29
CA ALA A 60 -4.88 -21.48 -9.01
C ALA A 60 -6.23 -20.80 -9.29
N VAL A 61 -6.36 -19.57 -8.82
CA VAL A 61 -7.56 -18.74 -9.04
C VAL A 61 -7.42 -18.01 -10.36
N ARG A 62 -8.39 -18.20 -11.26
CA ARG A 62 -8.40 -17.62 -12.61
C ARG A 62 -9.54 -16.61 -12.76
N VAL A 63 -9.24 -15.35 -13.12
CA VAL A 63 -10.24 -14.27 -13.29
C VAL A 63 -9.75 -13.24 -14.30
N ASP A 64 -10.58 -12.81 -15.25
CA ASP A 64 -10.21 -11.87 -16.35
C ASP A 64 -8.87 -12.21 -17.07
N GLY A 65 -8.62 -13.50 -17.34
CA GLY A 65 -7.34 -13.97 -17.92
C GLY A 65 -6.11 -13.77 -17.01
N GLN A 66 -6.31 -13.46 -15.74
CA GLN A 66 -5.28 -13.43 -14.70
C GLN A 66 -5.25 -14.76 -13.96
N VAL A 67 -4.09 -15.11 -13.44
CA VAL A 67 -3.83 -16.36 -12.72
C VAL A 67 -3.17 -16.00 -11.38
N HIS A 68 -3.72 -16.52 -10.30
CA HIS A 68 -3.21 -16.29 -8.95
C HIS A 68 -2.93 -17.65 -8.30
N VAL A 69 -1.66 -17.96 -8.07
CA VAL A 69 -1.21 -19.28 -7.60
C VAL A 69 -1.22 -19.31 -6.09
N VAL A 70 -1.96 -20.25 -5.51
CA VAL A 70 -2.26 -20.29 -4.08
C VAL A 70 -1.42 -21.37 -3.39
N PHE A 71 -0.58 -20.94 -2.45
CA PHE A 71 0.13 -21.81 -1.52
C PHE A 71 -0.39 -21.63 -0.10
N ARG A 72 -0.28 -22.67 0.74
CA ARG A 72 -0.88 -22.74 2.07
C ARG A 72 0.07 -23.39 3.07
N ASN A 73 0.12 -22.87 4.30
CA ASN A 73 0.68 -23.59 5.45
C ASN A 73 -0.38 -24.55 6.00
N HIS A 74 -0.20 -25.85 5.79
CA HIS A 74 -1.21 -26.84 6.16
C HIS A 74 -1.40 -26.90 7.68
N LYS A 75 -0.34 -27.06 8.49
CA LYS A 75 -0.44 -27.11 9.97
C LYS A 75 -1.17 -25.93 10.58
N VAL A 76 -0.88 -24.70 10.12
CA VAL A 76 -1.53 -23.46 10.61
C VAL A 76 -3.01 -23.44 10.24
N THR A 77 -3.36 -23.78 9.01
CA THR A 77 -4.75 -23.70 8.54
C THR A 77 -5.62 -24.83 9.11
N SER A 78 -5.15 -26.09 9.09
CA SER A 78 -5.88 -27.23 9.65
C SER A 78 -6.13 -27.11 11.16
N SER A 79 -5.26 -26.40 11.88
CA SER A 79 -5.38 -26.21 13.33
C SER A 79 -6.19 -24.97 13.76
N LEU A 80 -6.35 -23.97 12.89
CA LEU A 80 -6.93 -22.66 13.27
C LEU A 80 -8.12 -22.21 12.43
N PHE A 81 -8.33 -22.72 11.22
CA PHE A 81 -9.37 -22.21 10.29
C PHE A 81 -10.66 -23.06 10.32
N GLY A 82 -10.76 -24.02 11.26
CA GLY A 82 -12.01 -24.71 11.58
C GLY A 82 -12.93 -23.89 12.49
N GLU A 83 -13.95 -24.55 13.05
CA GLU A 83 -14.82 -23.94 14.07
C GLU A 83 -14.00 -23.54 15.31
N PRO A 84 -14.18 -22.32 15.85
CA PRO A 84 -13.48 -21.90 17.06
C PRO A 84 -13.98 -22.71 18.28
N MET A 85 -13.10 -22.88 19.27
CA MET A 85 -13.52 -23.41 20.57
C MET A 85 -14.55 -22.47 21.21
N GLN A 86 -15.58 -23.04 21.81
CA GLN A 86 -16.71 -22.28 22.36
C GLN A 86 -16.24 -21.21 23.37
N GLY A 87 -16.43 -19.93 23.01
CA GLY A 87 -16.05 -18.77 23.84
C GLY A 87 -14.68 -18.16 23.53
N GLU A 88 -13.88 -18.74 22.63
CA GLU A 88 -12.69 -18.08 22.08
C GLU A 88 -13.08 -17.06 20.98
N PRO A 89 -12.36 -15.94 20.86
CA PRO A 89 -12.57 -14.99 19.76
C PRO A 89 -12.13 -15.58 18.41
N GLY A 90 -12.72 -15.11 17.32
CA GLY A 90 -12.32 -15.50 15.98
C GLY A 90 -10.91 -15.05 15.61
N LEU A 91 -10.48 -15.39 14.39
CA LEU A 91 -9.14 -15.09 13.93
C LEU A 91 -8.89 -13.60 13.69
N LYS A 92 -7.76 -13.08 14.18
CA LYS A 92 -7.22 -11.76 13.78
C LYS A 92 -6.25 -11.96 12.62
N ILE A 93 -6.66 -11.57 11.42
CA ILE A 93 -5.93 -11.78 10.18
C ILE A 93 -5.12 -10.53 9.81
N HIS A 94 -3.87 -10.74 9.38
CA HIS A 94 -3.00 -9.72 8.81
C HIS A 94 -2.82 -9.98 7.32
N VAL A 95 -3.03 -8.97 6.47
CA VAL A 95 -2.84 -9.11 5.02
C VAL A 95 -1.82 -8.08 4.53
N ASP A 96 -0.82 -8.51 3.74
CA ASP A 96 0.28 -7.67 3.25
C ASP A 96 0.76 -8.08 1.86
N GLY A 97 1.17 -7.11 1.03
CA GLY A 97 1.72 -7.36 -0.31
C GLY A 97 3.24 -7.18 -0.36
N SER A 98 3.96 -8.20 -0.86
CA SER A 98 5.41 -8.14 -1.11
C SER A 98 5.73 -8.08 -2.59
N PHE A 99 6.67 -7.19 -2.97
CA PHE A 99 6.92 -6.82 -4.37
C PHE A 99 8.35 -7.13 -4.88
N GLY A 100 9.29 -7.40 -3.97
CA GLY A 100 10.73 -7.27 -4.27
C GLY A 100 11.42 -8.51 -4.85
N SER A 101 10.98 -9.71 -4.49
CA SER A 101 11.70 -10.96 -4.81
C SER A 101 10.91 -11.90 -5.72
N ASN A 102 9.73 -11.48 -6.19
CA ASN A 102 8.82 -12.34 -6.94
C ASN A 102 9.36 -12.64 -8.35
N PRO A 103 9.00 -13.80 -8.94
CA PRO A 103 9.25 -14.10 -10.33
C PRO A 103 8.57 -13.09 -11.28
N MET A 104 9.17 -12.84 -12.44
CA MET A 104 8.80 -11.73 -13.35
C MET A 104 7.33 -11.69 -13.83
N MET A 105 6.67 -12.85 -13.89
CA MET A 105 5.25 -12.98 -14.25
C MET A 105 4.30 -12.50 -13.15
N PHE A 106 4.75 -12.43 -11.89
CA PHE A 106 3.94 -12.03 -10.74
C PHE A 106 4.25 -10.59 -10.31
N VAL A 107 3.21 -9.81 -10.03
CA VAL A 107 3.34 -8.42 -9.57
C VAL A 107 3.42 -8.29 -8.05
N GLN A 108 2.95 -9.31 -7.30
CA GLN A 108 3.12 -9.41 -5.85
C GLN A 108 3.05 -10.87 -5.37
N LEU A 109 3.59 -11.10 -4.18
CA LEU A 109 3.14 -12.16 -3.27
C LEU A 109 2.19 -11.52 -2.25
N LEU A 110 0.95 -11.99 -2.17
CA LEU A 110 0.00 -11.63 -1.13
C LEU A 110 0.15 -12.61 0.04
N LEU A 111 0.42 -12.10 1.23
CA LEU A 111 0.46 -12.85 2.47
C LEU A 111 -0.88 -12.69 3.19
N PHE A 112 -1.58 -13.80 3.46
CA PHE A 112 -2.73 -13.86 4.36
C PHE A 112 -2.27 -14.61 5.61
N GLY A 113 -2.05 -13.86 6.69
CA GLY A 113 -1.45 -14.36 7.92
C GLY A 113 -2.43 -14.37 9.08
N THR A 114 -2.33 -15.36 9.95
CA THR A 114 -3.14 -15.41 11.18
C THR A 114 -2.28 -15.17 12.42
N CYS A 115 -2.86 -14.55 13.43
CA CYS A 115 -2.22 -14.36 14.73
C CYS A 115 -2.57 -15.50 15.67
N PHE A 116 -1.57 -16.24 16.13
CA PHE A 116 -1.73 -17.20 17.21
C PHE A 116 -0.76 -16.86 18.34
N ARG A 117 -1.31 -16.66 19.55
CA ARG A 117 -0.59 -16.11 20.72
C ARG A 117 0.10 -14.78 20.37
N GLU A 118 1.38 -14.61 20.75
CA GLU A 118 2.16 -13.40 20.44
C GLU A 118 2.83 -13.42 19.05
N ASN A 119 2.56 -14.43 18.21
CA ASN A 119 3.15 -14.59 16.88
C ASN A 119 2.13 -14.40 15.75
N MET A 120 2.62 -14.06 14.56
CA MET A 120 1.85 -14.17 13.32
C MET A 120 2.54 -15.20 12.41
N TYR A 121 1.71 -15.98 11.72
CA TYR A 121 2.09 -17.11 10.89
C TYR A 121 1.47 -16.94 9.51
N GLY A 122 2.25 -17.15 8.45
CA GLY A 122 1.71 -17.16 7.09
C GLY A 122 0.78 -18.36 6.90
N ALA A 123 -0.51 -18.12 6.68
CA ALA A 123 -1.50 -19.17 6.47
C ALA A 123 -1.69 -19.47 4.97
N TYR A 124 -1.76 -18.41 4.16
CA TYR A 124 -1.72 -18.49 2.71
C TYR A 124 -0.70 -17.49 2.12
N MET A 125 -0.06 -17.91 1.04
CA MET A 125 0.89 -17.14 0.26
C MET A 125 0.48 -17.23 -1.22
N VAL A 126 0.01 -16.12 -1.79
CA VAL A 126 -0.60 -16.12 -3.14
C VAL A 126 0.24 -15.30 -4.10
N LEU A 127 0.80 -15.95 -5.12
CA LEU A 127 1.51 -15.27 -6.21
C LEU A 127 0.47 -14.70 -7.19
N MET A 128 0.40 -13.38 -7.32
CA MET A 128 -0.64 -12.70 -8.10
C MET A 128 -0.09 -12.00 -9.34
N THR A 129 -0.72 -12.18 -10.51
CA THR A 129 -0.38 -11.45 -11.76
C THR A 129 -0.98 -10.05 -11.82
N ARG A 130 -2.06 -9.77 -11.08
CA ARG A 130 -2.78 -8.48 -11.06
C ARG A 130 -3.27 -8.13 -9.64
N ARG A 131 -3.64 -6.85 -9.42
CA ARG A 131 -3.99 -6.24 -8.11
C ARG A 131 -5.20 -5.31 -8.18
N LYS A 132 -6.28 -5.78 -8.78
CA LYS A 132 -7.59 -5.11 -8.74
C LYS A 132 -8.51 -5.75 -7.70
N THR A 133 -9.61 -5.07 -7.40
CA THR A 133 -10.65 -5.56 -6.48
C THR A 133 -11.14 -6.96 -6.84
N GLU A 134 -11.29 -7.22 -8.15
CA GLU A 134 -11.81 -8.49 -8.68
C GLU A 134 -10.84 -9.65 -8.42
N ASP A 135 -9.53 -9.38 -8.56
CA ASP A 135 -8.45 -10.34 -8.27
C ASP A 135 -8.44 -10.73 -6.79
N TYR A 136 -8.48 -9.72 -5.91
CA TYR A 136 -8.53 -9.93 -4.47
C TYR A 136 -9.81 -10.64 -4.03
N LYS A 137 -10.97 -10.23 -4.56
CA LYS A 137 -12.26 -10.88 -4.30
C LYS A 137 -12.23 -12.37 -4.65
N ALA A 138 -11.72 -12.72 -5.84
CA ALA A 138 -11.64 -14.11 -6.28
C ALA A 138 -10.70 -14.94 -5.37
N VAL A 139 -9.54 -14.40 -5.00
CA VAL A 139 -8.59 -15.07 -4.09
C VAL A 139 -9.15 -15.24 -2.68
N PHE A 140 -9.84 -14.23 -2.15
CA PHE A 140 -10.43 -14.30 -0.80
C PHE A 140 -11.66 -15.22 -0.75
N ASN A 141 -12.49 -15.24 -1.79
CA ASN A 141 -13.57 -16.22 -1.92
C ASN A 141 -13.02 -17.65 -1.97
N PHE A 142 -11.99 -17.91 -2.77
CA PHE A 142 -11.31 -19.21 -2.78
C PHE A 142 -10.82 -19.63 -1.37
N ILE A 143 -10.15 -18.75 -0.63
CA ILE A 143 -9.69 -19.05 0.74
C ILE A 143 -10.89 -19.33 1.67
N LYS A 144 -12.00 -18.60 1.52
CA LYS A 144 -13.22 -18.78 2.32
C LYS A 144 -13.95 -20.09 1.99
N GLU A 145 -14.00 -20.47 0.72
CA GLU A 145 -14.58 -21.74 0.24
C GLU A 145 -13.79 -22.95 0.74
N GLN A 146 -12.47 -22.82 0.90
CA GLN A 146 -11.62 -23.86 1.51
C GLN A 146 -11.85 -24.02 3.03
N HIS A 147 -12.40 -23.01 3.71
CA HIS A 147 -12.62 -23.00 5.16
C HIS A 147 -13.96 -22.33 5.51
N PRO A 148 -15.10 -22.97 5.21
CA PRO A 148 -16.42 -22.35 5.37
C PRO A 148 -16.80 -22.05 6.82
N HIS A 149 -16.15 -22.73 7.78
CA HIS A 149 -16.32 -22.55 9.23
C HIS A 149 -15.35 -21.53 9.85
N MET A 150 -14.48 -20.90 9.06
CA MET A 150 -13.48 -19.94 9.57
C MET A 150 -14.14 -18.65 10.06
N GLU A 151 -14.17 -18.47 11.37
CA GLU A 151 -14.58 -17.20 11.99
C GLU A 151 -13.43 -16.19 12.00
N VAL A 152 -13.71 -14.97 11.53
CA VAL A 152 -12.72 -13.88 11.44
C VAL A 152 -13.23 -12.66 12.19
N ASP A 153 -12.41 -12.23 13.14
CA ASP A 153 -12.73 -11.25 14.17
C ASP A 153 -12.22 -9.85 13.80
N GLY A 154 -11.40 -9.75 12.76
CA GLY A 154 -10.91 -8.49 12.22
C GLY A 154 -9.67 -8.64 11.34
N PHE A 155 -9.52 -7.71 10.41
CA PHE A 155 -8.37 -7.61 9.52
C PHE A 155 -7.45 -6.44 9.89
N MET A 156 -6.14 -6.66 9.84
CA MET A 156 -5.10 -5.63 9.85
C MET A 156 -4.46 -5.57 8.46
N THR A 157 -4.55 -4.41 7.82
CA THR A 157 -4.11 -4.20 6.43
C THR A 157 -3.30 -2.91 6.29
N ASP A 158 -2.72 -2.65 5.12
CA ASP A 158 -2.37 -1.29 4.74
C ASP A 158 -3.62 -0.53 4.23
N PHE A 159 -3.43 0.51 3.43
CA PHE A 159 -4.54 1.27 2.84
C PHE A 159 -4.68 1.03 1.32
N GLU A 160 -4.28 -0.14 0.81
CA GLU A 160 -4.53 -0.53 -0.59
C GLU A 160 -6.03 -0.77 -0.82
N ARG A 161 -6.68 0.19 -1.47
CA ARG A 161 -8.13 0.18 -1.74
C ARG A 161 -8.62 -1.10 -2.42
N ALA A 162 -7.87 -1.65 -3.39
CA ALA A 162 -8.27 -2.87 -4.09
C ALA A 162 -8.33 -4.09 -3.16
N LEU A 163 -7.35 -4.23 -2.26
CA LEU A 163 -7.27 -5.29 -1.26
C LEU A 163 -8.43 -5.16 -0.27
N ARG A 164 -8.64 -3.96 0.29
CA ARG A 164 -9.74 -3.69 1.24
C ARG A 164 -11.12 -3.90 0.63
N ASN A 165 -11.32 -3.51 -0.63
CA ASN A 165 -12.57 -3.78 -1.34
C ASN A 165 -12.79 -5.30 -1.54
N GLY A 166 -11.73 -6.06 -1.84
CA GLY A 166 -11.77 -7.52 -1.90
C GLY A 166 -12.19 -8.15 -0.58
N LEU A 167 -11.56 -7.76 0.55
CA LEU A 167 -11.92 -8.23 1.89
C LEU A 167 -13.37 -7.87 2.23
N SER A 168 -13.80 -6.65 1.94
CA SER A 168 -15.18 -6.19 2.15
C SER A 168 -16.20 -6.99 1.35
N SER A 169 -15.82 -7.55 0.20
CA SER A 169 -16.70 -8.41 -0.60
C SER A 169 -16.81 -9.84 -0.05
N ALA A 170 -15.74 -10.37 0.56
CA ALA A 170 -15.71 -11.73 1.12
C ALA A 170 -16.22 -11.81 2.56
N TRP A 171 -15.97 -10.76 3.36
CA TRP A 171 -16.35 -10.63 4.77
C TRP A 171 -16.92 -9.22 5.06
N PRO A 172 -18.15 -8.90 4.61
CA PRO A 172 -18.70 -7.54 4.71
C PRO A 172 -18.92 -7.05 6.15
N GLN A 173 -19.14 -7.96 7.10
CA GLN A 173 -19.41 -7.63 8.51
C GLN A 173 -18.15 -7.61 9.39
N VAL A 174 -16.99 -7.99 8.86
CA VAL A 174 -15.75 -8.12 9.66
C VAL A 174 -14.97 -6.79 9.64
N PRO A 175 -14.59 -6.23 10.80
CA PRO A 175 -13.92 -4.94 10.86
C PRO A 175 -12.53 -4.97 10.20
N GLN A 176 -12.21 -3.92 9.45
CA GLN A 176 -10.95 -3.81 8.70
C GLN A 176 -10.13 -2.59 9.13
N HIS A 177 -9.17 -2.81 10.01
CA HIS A 177 -8.29 -1.77 10.52
C HIS A 177 -7.09 -1.53 9.59
N GLY A 178 -6.74 -0.27 9.45
CA GLY A 178 -5.55 0.17 8.73
C GLY A 178 -4.34 0.31 9.64
N CYS A 179 -3.19 -0.14 9.16
CA CYS A 179 -1.93 -0.12 9.91
C CYS A 179 -1.53 1.31 10.31
N TRP A 180 -1.47 1.57 11.62
CA TRP A 180 -1.10 2.88 12.16
C TRP A 180 0.28 3.35 11.70
N SER A 181 1.25 2.44 11.56
CA SER A 181 2.59 2.79 11.07
C SER A 181 2.57 3.18 9.59
N HIS A 182 1.64 2.68 8.77
CA HIS A 182 1.44 3.12 7.39
C HIS A 182 0.81 4.51 7.32
N TYR A 183 -0.20 4.79 8.15
CA TYR A 183 -0.78 6.14 8.28
C TYR A 183 0.27 7.16 8.71
N ALA A 184 0.96 6.92 9.83
CA ALA A 184 1.97 7.85 10.35
C ALA A 184 3.13 8.07 9.37
N ARG A 185 3.57 7.03 8.63
CA ARG A 185 4.55 7.16 7.53
C ARG A 185 4.02 7.99 6.34
N ARG A 186 2.71 8.11 6.13
CA ARG A 186 2.14 9.00 5.11
C ARG A 186 2.13 10.46 5.59
N ILE A 187 1.75 10.70 6.84
CA ILE A 187 1.81 12.03 7.46
C ILE A 187 3.26 12.53 7.51
N ASP A 188 4.22 11.70 7.92
CA ASP A 188 5.65 12.07 7.91
C ASP A 188 6.16 12.41 6.50
N ARG A 189 5.70 11.68 5.46
CA ARG A 189 6.05 11.97 4.05
C ARG A 189 5.51 13.33 3.59
N ILE A 190 4.24 13.63 3.83
CA ILE A 190 3.62 14.91 3.44
C ILE A 190 4.34 16.07 4.14
N THR A 191 4.61 15.89 5.44
CA THR A 191 5.24 16.92 6.27
C THR A 191 6.77 16.99 6.13
N SER A 192 7.38 16.10 5.34
CA SER A 192 8.81 16.18 4.95
C SER A 192 9.05 17.02 3.69
N CYS A 193 7.99 17.61 3.12
CA CYS A 193 8.07 18.60 2.05
C CYS A 193 8.08 20.04 2.60
N ALA A 194 8.65 20.99 1.87
CA ALA A 194 8.51 22.40 2.21
C ALA A 194 7.04 22.87 2.08
N PRO A 195 6.57 23.83 2.89
CA PRO A 195 7.30 24.50 3.98
C PRO A 195 7.30 23.71 5.31
N LEU A 196 6.50 22.65 5.43
CA LEU A 196 6.30 21.89 6.68
C LEU A 196 7.58 21.21 7.22
N ARG A 197 8.52 20.84 6.32
CA ARG A 197 9.83 20.28 6.70
C ARG A 197 10.63 21.24 7.59
N ALA A 198 10.66 22.51 7.22
CA ALA A 198 11.38 23.57 7.92
C ALA A 198 10.73 23.82 9.29
N MET A 199 9.41 24.01 9.30
CA MET A 199 8.60 24.15 10.50
C MET A 199 8.80 23.00 11.52
N LYS A 200 8.89 21.73 11.06
CA LYS A 200 9.17 20.56 11.93
C LYS A 200 10.58 20.52 12.52
N ALA A 201 11.55 21.14 11.86
CA ALA A 201 12.95 21.13 12.26
C ALA A 201 13.27 22.29 13.23
N GLU A 202 12.67 23.44 12.99
CA GLU A 202 12.91 24.69 13.73
C GLU A 202 12.03 24.83 14.99
N ASN A 203 10.82 24.26 14.99
CA ASN A 203 9.79 24.58 15.98
C ASN A 203 9.19 23.31 16.61
N ASP A 204 9.34 23.17 17.93
CA ASP A 204 8.79 22.03 18.69
C ASP A 204 7.25 21.99 18.65
N ASN A 205 6.54 23.12 18.53
CA ASN A 205 5.09 23.11 18.30
C ASN A 205 4.74 22.59 16.90
N GLY A 206 5.55 22.89 15.88
CA GLY A 206 5.38 22.35 14.52
C GLY A 206 5.61 20.84 14.45
N LYS A 207 6.57 20.34 15.24
CA LYS A 207 6.82 18.91 15.45
C LYS A 207 5.70 18.24 16.25
N LEU A 208 5.25 18.86 17.34
CA LEU A 208 4.15 18.38 18.19
C LEU A 208 2.84 18.26 17.40
N LEU A 209 2.48 19.28 16.61
CA LEU A 209 1.33 19.25 15.68
C LEU A 209 1.33 17.98 14.83
N VAL A 210 2.44 17.73 14.12
CA VAL A 210 2.55 16.61 13.19
C VAL A 210 2.52 15.26 13.91
N GLN A 211 3.01 15.21 15.14
CA GLN A 211 2.92 14.04 16.00
C GLN A 211 1.49 13.82 16.52
N MET A 212 0.76 14.86 16.94
CA MET A 212 -0.65 14.75 17.35
C MET A 212 -1.53 14.27 16.19
N VAL A 213 -1.37 14.84 14.99
CA VAL A 213 -2.04 14.35 13.76
C VAL A 213 -1.70 12.88 13.49
N SER A 214 -0.44 12.47 13.72
CA SER A 214 0.00 11.08 13.56
C SER A 214 -0.52 10.14 14.67
N CYS A 215 -1.02 10.68 15.79
CA CYS A 215 -1.62 9.95 16.90
C CYS A 215 -3.14 9.78 16.79
N LEU A 216 -3.83 10.51 15.91
CA LEU A 216 -5.30 10.42 15.76
C LEU A 216 -5.85 8.98 15.69
N PRO A 217 -5.24 8.02 14.93
CA PRO A 217 -5.68 6.62 14.92
C PRO A 217 -5.66 5.87 16.26
N LEU A 218 -4.96 6.40 17.27
CA LEU A 218 -4.91 5.82 18.61
C LEU A 218 -6.11 6.19 19.48
N LEU A 219 -7.00 7.09 19.03
CA LEU A 219 -8.25 7.42 19.69
C LEU A 219 -9.37 6.41 19.30
N PRO A 220 -10.39 6.22 20.16
CA PRO A 220 -11.64 5.56 19.80
C PRO A 220 -12.25 6.14 18.52
N THR A 221 -12.90 5.29 17.72
CA THR A 221 -13.53 5.62 16.42
C THR A 221 -14.37 6.90 16.45
N ASP A 222 -15.18 7.05 17.49
CA ASP A 222 -16.09 8.15 17.78
C ASP A 222 -15.36 9.43 18.24
N LEU A 223 -14.19 9.29 18.85
CA LEU A 223 -13.37 10.41 19.34
C LEU A 223 -12.32 10.91 18.34
N ILE A 224 -12.07 10.21 17.22
CA ILE A 224 -11.09 10.64 16.20
C ILE A 224 -11.43 12.02 15.62
N GLN A 225 -12.70 12.25 15.27
CA GLN A 225 -13.15 13.53 14.69
C GLN A 225 -13.05 14.65 15.75
N ARG A 226 -13.55 14.40 16.97
CA ARG A 226 -13.39 15.32 18.13
C ARG A 226 -11.91 15.65 18.41
N GLY A 227 -11.02 14.68 18.31
CA GLY A 227 -9.57 14.88 18.44
C GLY A 227 -8.96 15.76 17.35
N LEU A 228 -9.53 15.80 16.15
CA LEU A 228 -9.14 16.75 15.11
C LEU A 228 -9.71 18.15 15.41
N ASP A 229 -11.00 18.24 15.73
CA ASP A 229 -11.77 19.49 15.75
C ASP A 229 -11.68 20.27 17.07
N GLU A 230 -11.61 19.59 18.21
CA GLU A 230 -11.56 20.21 19.54
C GLU A 230 -10.12 20.39 20.07
N VAL A 231 -9.16 19.67 19.47
CA VAL A 231 -7.75 19.67 19.92
C VAL A 231 -6.80 20.18 18.85
N VAL A 232 -6.73 19.54 17.68
CA VAL A 232 -5.69 19.84 16.68
C VAL A 232 -5.96 21.15 15.94
N TRP A 233 -7.21 21.41 15.53
CA TRP A 233 -7.58 22.67 14.88
C TRP A 233 -7.39 23.89 15.82
N PRO A 234 -7.88 23.91 17.08
CA PRO A 234 -7.63 24.98 18.03
C PRO A 234 -6.14 25.16 18.37
N PHE A 235 -5.37 24.07 18.44
CA PHE A 235 -3.92 24.16 18.62
C PHE A 235 -3.27 24.94 17.47
N VAL A 236 -3.64 24.69 16.21
CA VAL A 236 -3.14 25.44 15.04
C VAL A 236 -3.62 26.88 15.00
N ALA A 237 -4.85 27.16 15.45
CA ALA A 237 -5.36 28.52 15.54
C ALA A 237 -4.50 29.38 16.49
N GLY A 238 -4.07 28.80 17.62
CA GLY A 238 -3.18 29.46 18.60
C GLY A 238 -1.70 29.49 18.24
N LEU A 239 -1.26 28.98 17.07
CA LEU A 239 0.12 29.12 16.62
C LEU A 239 0.32 30.38 15.78
N GLU A 240 1.33 31.17 16.13
CA GLU A 240 1.91 32.17 15.23
C GLU A 240 2.68 31.45 14.10
N LEU A 241 2.20 31.60 12.87
CA LEU A 241 2.72 30.93 11.69
C LEU A 241 2.72 31.88 10.50
N GLU A 242 3.86 31.96 9.83
CA GLU A 242 4.00 32.61 8.52
C GLU A 242 2.90 32.16 7.55
N PRO A 243 2.36 33.05 6.69
CA PRO A 243 1.21 32.73 5.83
C PRO A 243 1.36 31.43 5.02
N ALA A 244 2.55 31.21 4.43
CA ALA A 244 2.85 29.98 3.70
C ALA A 244 2.85 28.71 4.58
N ARG A 245 3.29 28.82 5.84
CA ARG A 245 3.26 27.72 6.82
C ARG A 245 1.82 27.44 7.26
N ARG A 246 1.03 28.48 7.56
CA ARG A 246 -0.40 28.35 7.90
C ARG A 246 -1.18 27.64 6.80
N VAL A 247 -1.11 28.12 5.55
CA VAL A 247 -1.79 27.50 4.39
C VAL A 247 -1.40 26.02 4.22
N ALA A 248 -0.11 25.68 4.40
CA ALA A 248 0.35 24.30 4.28
C ALA A 248 -0.13 23.39 5.43
N VAL A 249 -0.24 23.93 6.65
CA VAL A 249 -0.81 23.21 7.81
C VAL A 249 -2.30 22.96 7.61
N GLU A 250 -3.08 23.98 7.22
CA GLU A 250 -4.50 23.79 6.96
C GLU A 250 -4.75 22.80 5.81
N ALA A 251 -3.92 22.82 4.76
CA ALA A 251 -3.99 21.85 3.67
C ALA A 251 -3.67 20.42 4.13
N LEU A 252 -2.81 20.24 5.14
CA LEU A 252 -2.60 18.94 5.80
C LEU A 252 -3.85 18.51 6.58
N LEU A 253 -4.41 19.39 7.42
CA LEU A 253 -5.58 19.05 8.26
C LEU A 253 -6.83 18.76 7.41
N ARG A 254 -7.14 19.60 6.41
CA ARG A 254 -8.22 19.33 5.43
C ARG A 254 -7.98 18.02 4.65
N HIS A 255 -6.73 17.61 4.42
CA HIS A 255 -6.45 16.30 3.81
C HIS A 255 -6.66 15.14 4.78
N VAL A 256 -6.39 15.31 6.07
CA VAL A 256 -6.72 14.35 7.14
C VAL A 256 -8.24 14.18 7.22
N GLU A 257 -8.96 15.27 7.40
CA GLU A 257 -10.42 15.33 7.39
C GLU A 257 -11.04 14.65 6.15
N THR A 258 -10.77 15.16 4.94
CA THR A 258 -11.45 14.67 3.72
C THR A 258 -11.06 13.25 3.30
N TYR A 259 -9.78 12.89 3.37
CA TYR A 259 -9.31 11.58 2.89
C TYR A 259 -9.26 10.54 4.01
N TRP A 260 -8.66 10.86 5.15
CA TRP A 260 -8.42 9.86 6.20
C TRP A 260 -9.64 9.63 7.10
N LEU A 261 -10.41 10.67 7.41
CA LEU A 261 -11.63 10.54 8.21
C LEU A 261 -12.84 10.31 7.29
N GLY A 262 -13.00 11.11 6.24
CA GLY A 262 -14.13 11.01 5.30
C GLY A 262 -14.06 9.86 4.28
N THR A 263 -12.93 9.64 3.60
CA THR A 263 -12.84 8.61 2.54
C THR A 263 -12.45 7.22 3.06
N VAL A 264 -11.55 7.16 4.06
CA VAL A 264 -11.13 5.89 4.68
C VAL A 264 -12.09 5.48 5.80
N GLY A 265 -12.67 6.44 6.52
CA GLY A 265 -13.57 6.19 7.66
C GLY A 265 -12.82 6.08 8.99
N THR A 266 -13.34 6.71 10.04
CA THR A 266 -12.76 6.64 11.40
C THR A 266 -12.68 5.23 11.94
N ALA A 267 -13.68 4.37 11.67
CA ALA A 267 -13.70 2.97 12.10
C ALA A 267 -12.55 2.13 11.49
N ALA A 268 -12.25 2.37 10.21
CA ALA A 268 -11.12 1.74 9.53
C ALA A 268 -9.77 2.33 9.94
N LEU A 269 -9.75 3.60 10.35
CA LEU A 269 -8.55 4.31 10.77
C LEU A 269 -8.17 3.98 12.22
N SER A 270 -9.15 3.83 13.11
CA SER A 270 -8.90 3.55 14.53
C SER A 270 -8.22 2.20 14.72
N VAL A 271 -7.23 2.21 15.60
CA VAL A 271 -6.57 1.02 16.14
C VAL A 271 -6.68 0.98 17.67
N PHE A 272 -7.64 1.71 18.24
CA PHE A 272 -7.93 1.75 19.67
C PHE A 272 -8.27 0.35 20.21
N ASP A 273 -7.81 0.05 21.42
CA ASP A 273 -7.93 -1.24 22.12
C ASP A 273 -7.34 -2.48 21.40
N LEU A 274 -6.85 -2.35 20.17
CA LEU A 274 -6.29 -3.47 19.42
C LEU A 274 -4.94 -3.92 20.01
N LYS A 275 -4.84 -5.23 20.30
CA LYS A 275 -3.59 -5.90 20.67
C LYS A 275 -2.48 -5.63 19.64
N ARG A 276 -2.81 -5.71 18.33
CA ARG A 276 -1.93 -5.34 17.22
C ARG A 276 -2.49 -4.14 16.47
N ARG A 277 -1.65 -3.11 16.33
CA ARG A 277 -1.99 -1.81 15.71
C ARG A 277 -1.29 -1.57 14.36
N THR A 278 -0.39 -2.46 13.99
CA THR A 278 0.50 -2.30 12.83
C THR A 278 0.70 -3.63 12.12
N ASN A 279 1.01 -3.58 10.83
CA ASN A 279 1.32 -4.76 10.03
C ASN A 279 2.80 -5.21 10.16
N ASN A 280 3.48 -4.81 11.24
CA ASN A 280 4.93 -4.99 11.38
C ASN A 280 5.36 -6.46 11.36
N ASP A 281 4.50 -7.39 11.80
CA ASP A 281 4.80 -8.82 11.80
C ASP A 281 4.77 -9.40 10.37
N ALA A 282 3.81 -8.96 9.55
CA ALA A 282 3.76 -9.28 8.12
C ALA A 282 4.93 -8.60 7.35
N GLU A 283 5.27 -7.34 7.67
CA GLU A 283 6.47 -6.69 7.14
C GLU A 283 7.76 -7.45 7.53
N SER A 284 7.82 -8.03 8.75
CA SER A 284 8.95 -8.84 9.24
C SER A 284 9.02 -10.21 8.56
N TRP A 285 7.87 -10.85 8.33
CA TRP A 285 7.75 -12.07 7.53
C TRP A 285 8.23 -11.84 6.09
N ASN A 286 7.72 -10.79 5.44
CA ASN A 286 8.13 -10.37 4.09
C ASN A 286 9.60 -9.95 4.06
N GLY A 287 10.11 -9.35 5.13
CA GLY A 287 11.52 -9.03 5.31
C GLY A 287 12.41 -10.26 5.47
N TYR A 288 11.91 -11.36 6.03
CA TYR A 288 12.62 -12.64 6.09
C TYR A 288 12.64 -13.33 4.73
N LEU A 289 11.49 -13.45 4.05
CA LEU A 289 11.41 -13.98 2.70
C LEU A 289 12.40 -13.29 1.75
N LYS A 290 12.51 -11.95 1.81
CA LYS A 290 13.49 -11.18 1.01
C LYS A 290 14.95 -11.50 1.33
N ARG A 291 15.28 -11.91 2.57
CA ARG A 291 16.65 -12.33 2.92
C ARG A 291 16.96 -13.72 2.41
N GLU A 292 16.05 -14.67 2.60
CA GLU A 292 16.18 -16.04 2.07
C GLU A 292 16.19 -16.06 0.53
N ALA A 293 15.45 -15.14 -0.10
CA ALA A 293 15.45 -14.96 -1.56
C ALA A 293 16.80 -14.52 -2.14
N GLY A 294 17.64 -13.82 -1.37
CA GLY A 294 18.98 -13.37 -1.80
C GLY A 294 19.05 -12.41 -3.01
N GLY A 295 17.94 -12.16 -3.71
CA GLY A 295 17.91 -11.42 -4.97
C GLY A 295 16.53 -10.94 -5.42
N ILE A 296 16.48 -10.49 -6.66
CA ILE A 296 15.33 -9.92 -7.36
C ILE A 296 15.04 -10.80 -8.59
N HIS A 297 13.77 -10.99 -8.96
CA HIS A 297 13.37 -11.74 -10.16
C HIS A 297 13.86 -13.19 -10.20
N LEU A 298 13.69 -13.91 -9.08
CA LEU A 298 14.01 -15.32 -8.99
C LEU A 298 13.25 -16.16 -10.02
N ASN A 299 13.86 -17.28 -10.40
CA ASN A 299 13.20 -18.36 -11.11
C ASN A 299 11.93 -18.80 -10.33
N PRO A 300 10.76 -19.01 -10.98
CA PRO A 300 9.54 -19.46 -10.32
C PRO A 300 9.74 -20.69 -9.43
N TRP A 301 10.48 -21.70 -9.91
CA TRP A 301 10.74 -22.94 -9.19
C TRP A 301 11.63 -22.72 -7.95
N GLU A 302 12.66 -21.90 -8.08
CA GLU A 302 13.54 -21.52 -6.96
C GLU A 302 12.82 -20.66 -5.93
N PHE A 303 11.89 -19.81 -6.39
CA PHE A 303 11.04 -19.04 -5.50
C PHE A 303 10.10 -19.95 -4.69
N VAL A 304 9.54 -21.01 -5.28
CA VAL A 304 8.76 -22.01 -4.53
C VAL A 304 9.63 -22.77 -3.53
N ASP A 305 10.83 -23.21 -3.91
CA ASP A 305 11.79 -23.84 -2.98
C ASP A 305 12.11 -22.93 -1.78
N ILE A 306 12.17 -21.61 -1.97
CA ILE A 306 12.40 -20.63 -0.90
C ILE A 306 11.12 -20.37 -0.10
N LEU A 307 9.96 -20.27 -0.75
CA LEU A 307 8.66 -20.07 -0.09
C LEU A 307 8.32 -21.24 0.83
N SER A 308 8.60 -22.48 0.40
CA SER A 308 8.46 -23.71 1.18
C SER A 308 9.37 -23.73 2.41
N LYS A 309 10.62 -23.25 2.32
CA LYS A 309 11.51 -23.06 3.50
C LYS A 309 10.97 -22.04 4.50
N VAL A 310 10.42 -20.92 4.01
CA VAL A 310 9.82 -19.89 4.87
C VAL A 310 8.55 -20.40 5.55
N GLU A 311 7.74 -21.18 4.82
CA GLU A 311 6.54 -21.85 5.33
C GLU A 311 6.88 -22.89 6.40
N HIS A 312 7.80 -23.82 6.14
CA HIS A 312 8.21 -24.85 7.09
C HIS A 312 8.79 -24.26 8.39
N ARG A 313 9.54 -23.14 8.31
CA ARG A 313 9.98 -22.40 9.49
C ARG A 313 8.80 -21.87 10.32
N ASP A 314 7.76 -21.36 9.66
CA ASP A 314 6.52 -20.93 10.32
C ASP A 314 5.74 -22.12 10.89
N ALA A 315 5.62 -23.24 10.16
CA ALA A 315 4.97 -24.47 10.60
C ALA A 315 5.64 -25.01 11.88
N CYS A 316 6.97 -25.11 11.90
CA CYS A 316 7.74 -25.51 13.09
C CYS A 316 7.55 -24.53 14.27
N ASP A 317 7.51 -23.21 14.02
CA ASP A 317 7.24 -22.23 15.08
C ASP A 317 5.79 -22.27 15.58
N PHE A 318 4.85 -22.69 14.73
CA PHE A 318 3.44 -22.83 15.07
C PHE A 318 3.22 -24.08 15.92
N GLU A 319 3.65 -25.24 15.43
CA GLU A 319 3.55 -26.55 16.10
C GLU A 319 4.17 -26.52 17.51
N ARG A 320 5.35 -25.89 17.66
CA ARG A 320 5.99 -25.67 18.97
C ARG A 320 5.16 -24.84 19.94
N ALA A 321 4.43 -23.84 19.43
CA ALA A 321 3.58 -22.98 20.23
C ALA A 321 2.23 -23.65 20.54
N TYR A 322 1.66 -24.36 19.57
CA TYR A 322 0.37 -25.04 19.62
C TYR A 322 0.44 -26.28 20.53
N LEU A 323 1.23 -27.29 20.17
CA LEU A 323 1.28 -28.59 20.87
C LEU A 323 2.08 -28.56 22.19
N HIS A 324 3.15 -27.78 22.26
CA HIS A 324 4.06 -27.81 23.42
C HIS A 324 3.95 -26.58 24.33
N HIS A 325 2.99 -25.69 24.06
CA HIS A 325 2.80 -24.42 24.75
C HIS A 325 4.04 -23.52 24.86
N LYS A 326 5.08 -23.74 24.04
CA LYS A 326 6.37 -23.03 24.15
C LYS A 326 6.23 -21.57 23.74
N LYS A 327 7.03 -20.71 24.36
CA LYS A 327 7.11 -19.28 23.98
C LYS A 327 7.61 -19.14 22.52
N PRO A 328 7.19 -18.10 21.79
CA PRO A 328 7.77 -17.72 20.51
C PRO A 328 9.29 -17.74 20.49
N ARG A 329 9.90 -18.28 19.43
CA ARG A 329 11.31 -17.97 19.09
C ARG A 329 11.46 -16.52 18.63
N ARG A 330 10.39 -15.94 18.06
CA ARG A 330 10.27 -14.55 17.62
C ARG A 330 9.67 -13.69 18.73
N ASP A 331 10.49 -13.24 19.67
CA ASP A 331 10.04 -12.29 20.70
C ASP A 331 9.95 -10.87 20.11
N PRO A 332 8.82 -10.15 20.24
CA PRO A 332 8.74 -8.74 19.87
C PRO A 332 9.84 -7.93 20.57
N SER A 333 10.51 -7.04 19.83
CA SER A 333 11.64 -6.29 20.39
C SER A 333 11.24 -5.60 21.70
N ARG A 334 12.13 -5.58 22.70
CA ARG A 334 11.88 -4.97 24.02
C ARG A 334 11.17 -3.60 23.92
N LYS A 335 11.65 -2.75 22.99
CA LYS A 335 11.10 -1.41 22.72
C LYS A 335 9.69 -1.42 22.13
N ASN A 336 9.30 -2.44 21.36
CA ASN A 336 7.90 -2.60 20.90
C ASN A 336 6.98 -2.96 22.08
N ARG A 337 7.44 -3.80 23.02
CA ARG A 337 6.68 -4.15 24.24
C ARG A 337 6.53 -2.95 25.17
N GLU A 338 7.60 -2.19 25.40
CA GLU A 338 7.56 -0.91 26.13
C GLU A 338 6.58 0.09 25.47
N THR A 339 6.61 0.20 24.13
CA THR A 339 5.65 1.02 23.37
C THR A 339 4.21 0.56 23.55
N ALA A 340 3.97 -0.75 23.54
CA ALA A 340 2.62 -1.31 23.71
C ALA A 340 2.05 -1.03 25.09
N LYS A 341 2.86 -1.16 26.16
CA LYS A 341 2.45 -0.83 27.53
C LYS A 341 2.04 0.63 27.66
N VAL A 342 2.87 1.57 27.18
CA VAL A 342 2.58 3.01 27.25
C VAL A 342 1.27 3.37 26.51
N ILE A 343 0.98 2.73 25.37
CA ILE A 343 -0.28 2.93 24.66
C ILE A 343 -1.47 2.35 25.46
N GLN A 344 -1.32 1.16 26.03
CA GLN A 344 -2.36 0.53 26.86
C GLN A 344 -2.67 1.31 28.14
N GLU A 345 -1.65 1.84 28.82
CA GLU A 345 -1.77 2.70 30.00
C GLU A 345 -2.50 4.01 29.66
N ALA A 346 -2.17 4.64 28.53
CA ALA A 346 -2.84 5.84 28.05
C ALA A 346 -4.29 5.56 27.62
N TRP A 347 -4.57 4.42 26.98
CA TRP A 347 -5.93 4.01 26.66
C TRP A 347 -6.76 3.75 27.90
N LYS A 348 -6.22 3.07 28.93
CA LYS A 348 -6.91 2.90 30.20
C LYS A 348 -7.24 4.26 30.82
N THR A 349 -6.27 5.17 30.86
CA THR A 349 -6.48 6.53 31.39
C THR A 349 -7.61 7.29 30.67
N LEU A 350 -7.76 7.10 29.35
CA LEU A 350 -8.82 7.72 28.55
C LEU A 350 -10.17 6.99 28.66
N LYS A 351 -10.18 5.69 28.94
CA LYS A 351 -11.41 4.92 29.23
C LYS A 351 -11.99 5.26 30.60
N ASP A 352 -11.11 5.50 31.56
CA ASP A 352 -11.44 5.79 32.96
C ASP A 352 -11.76 7.29 33.20
N SER A 353 -11.83 8.11 32.16
CA SER A 353 -12.14 9.56 32.23
C SER A 353 -13.45 9.91 31.52
N ASP A 354 -13.94 11.14 31.71
CA ASP A 354 -15.19 11.65 31.11
C ASP A 354 -15.08 11.97 29.60
N GLN A 355 -13.90 11.74 29.00
CA GLN A 355 -13.60 11.92 27.57
C GLN A 355 -13.91 13.34 27.06
N GLU A 356 -13.68 14.33 27.92
CA GLU A 356 -13.75 15.75 27.59
C GLU A 356 -12.60 16.17 26.67
N THR A 357 -12.70 17.38 26.09
CA THR A 357 -11.68 17.93 25.21
C THR A 357 -10.28 17.97 25.85
N GLU A 358 -10.16 18.19 27.16
CA GLU A 358 -8.86 18.18 27.84
C GLU A 358 -8.27 16.77 27.94
N ASP A 359 -9.08 15.72 28.11
CA ASP A 359 -8.59 14.34 28.10
C ASP A 359 -8.05 13.95 26.72
N LEU A 360 -8.77 14.32 25.66
CA LEU A 360 -8.32 14.15 24.27
C LEU A 360 -7.00 14.91 24.03
N ARG A 361 -6.90 16.14 24.55
CA ARG A 361 -5.69 16.98 24.46
C ARG A 361 -4.51 16.35 25.20
N ARG A 362 -4.72 15.90 26.43
CA ARG A 362 -3.73 15.22 27.27
C ARG A 362 -3.26 13.93 26.63
N PHE A 363 -4.18 13.10 26.12
CA PHE A 363 -3.87 11.86 25.42
C PHE A 363 -3.04 12.10 24.15
N LEU A 364 -3.50 12.98 23.25
CA LEU A 364 -2.82 13.26 21.99
C LEU A 364 -1.42 13.86 22.22
N ARG A 365 -1.27 14.80 23.17
CA ARG A 365 0.04 15.35 23.53
C ARG A 365 0.97 14.29 24.14
N HIS A 366 0.46 13.47 25.07
CA HIS A 366 1.25 12.41 25.70
C HIS A 366 1.77 11.40 24.67
N MET A 367 0.90 10.92 23.76
CA MET A 367 1.31 10.04 22.67
C MET A 367 2.27 10.73 21.70
N ALA A 368 2.04 11.99 21.36
CA ALA A 368 2.87 12.76 20.44
C ALA A 368 4.33 12.88 20.93
N HIS A 369 4.56 13.21 22.20
CA HIS A 369 5.92 13.26 22.77
C HIS A 369 6.64 11.90 22.68
N ARG A 370 5.93 10.77 22.78
CA ARG A 370 6.51 9.43 22.59
C ARG A 370 6.84 9.11 21.13
N MET A 371 6.12 9.69 20.16
CA MET A 371 6.28 9.40 18.72
C MET A 371 7.66 9.66 18.13
N ALA A 372 8.45 10.59 18.72
CA ALA A 372 9.81 10.88 18.24
C ALA A 372 10.72 9.64 18.22
N SER A 373 10.44 8.66 19.10
CA SER A 373 11.15 7.38 19.17
C SER A 373 10.67 6.34 18.14
N PHE A 374 9.43 6.45 17.65
CA PHE A 374 8.80 5.46 16.78
C PHE A 374 9.17 5.67 15.29
N LEU A 375 9.10 6.91 14.79
CA LEU A 375 9.28 7.19 13.36
C LEU A 375 10.74 7.20 12.87
N LYS A 376 11.73 7.44 13.74
CA LYS A 376 13.16 7.38 13.37
C LYS A 376 13.62 6.00 12.89
N ARG A 377 12.88 4.93 13.21
CA ARG A 377 13.30 3.53 12.98
C ARG A 377 12.84 2.90 11.67
N SER A 378 11.77 3.38 11.04
CA SER A 378 11.22 2.76 9.82
C SER A 378 11.95 3.19 8.53
N ARG A 379 13.02 3.98 8.61
CA ARG A 379 13.75 4.53 7.45
C ARG A 379 14.86 3.61 6.90
N LEU A 380 15.18 2.51 7.59
CA LEU A 380 16.31 1.64 7.25
C LEU A 380 15.99 0.51 6.25
N VAL A 381 14.79 0.48 5.63
CA VAL A 381 14.35 -0.62 4.76
C VAL A 381 13.87 -0.11 3.39
N SER A 382 14.78 0.52 2.64
CA SER A 382 14.64 0.70 1.18
C SER A 382 15.98 1.06 0.53
N THR A 383 16.60 0.11 -0.17
CA THR A 383 17.72 0.36 -1.09
C THR A 383 17.22 0.79 -2.47
N PRO A 384 18.00 1.58 -3.24
CA PRO A 384 17.61 2.03 -4.58
C PRO A 384 17.81 0.92 -5.64
N PRO A 385 17.08 0.98 -6.78
CA PRO A 385 17.17 -0.04 -7.83
C PRO A 385 18.41 0.15 -8.75
N PRO A 386 19.03 -0.95 -9.23
CA PRO A 386 20.11 -0.91 -10.21
C PRO A 386 19.63 -0.61 -11.66
N PRO A 387 20.54 -0.22 -12.58
CA PRO A 387 20.19 0.16 -13.95
C PRO A 387 19.83 -1.05 -14.85
N ALA A 388 19.05 -0.78 -15.90
CA ALA A 388 18.49 -1.79 -16.80
C ALA A 388 19.49 -2.24 -17.89
N ALA A 389 19.55 -3.55 -18.13
CA ALA A 389 20.26 -4.15 -19.26
C ALA A 389 19.38 -4.29 -20.51
N THR A 390 20.01 -4.31 -21.68
CA THR A 390 19.39 -4.31 -23.02
C THR A 390 18.98 -5.71 -23.49
N ALA A 391 17.89 -5.79 -24.27
CA ALA A 391 17.38 -7.03 -24.84
C ALA A 391 17.69 -7.15 -26.34
N VAL A 392 17.89 -8.38 -26.82
CA VAL A 392 18.01 -8.77 -28.23
C VAL A 392 16.80 -9.65 -28.60
N SER A 393 16.33 -9.58 -29.84
CA SER A 393 15.07 -10.21 -30.29
C SER A 393 15.24 -11.13 -31.49
N THR A 394 14.59 -12.28 -31.47
CA THR A 394 14.27 -13.09 -32.67
C THR A 394 12.86 -13.71 -32.56
N PRO A 395 12.21 -14.08 -33.68
CA PRO A 395 10.77 -14.39 -33.72
C PRO A 395 10.44 -15.89 -33.91
N THR A 396 9.21 -16.29 -33.57
CA THR A 396 8.64 -17.61 -33.91
C THR A 396 7.17 -17.50 -34.32
N LYS A 397 6.71 -18.47 -35.14
CA LYS A 397 5.38 -18.52 -35.77
C LYS A 397 4.39 -19.43 -35.00
N SER A 398 3.11 -19.16 -35.23
CA SER A 398 1.90 -19.93 -34.87
C SER A 398 1.79 -21.27 -35.64
N LEU A 399 0.92 -22.26 -35.34
CA LEU A 399 -0.53 -22.27 -35.01
C LEU A 399 -0.93 -23.61 -34.31
N GLY A 400 -2.13 -23.68 -33.72
CA GLY A 400 -2.82 -24.94 -33.40
C GLY A 400 -3.78 -24.85 -32.20
N ALA A 401 -5.01 -25.37 -32.31
CA ALA A 401 -6.09 -25.11 -31.35
C ALA A 401 -6.89 -26.37 -30.97
N SER A 402 -7.24 -26.50 -29.69
CA SER A 402 -8.07 -27.56 -29.07
C SER A 402 -8.72 -26.95 -27.81
N PRO A 403 -9.18 -27.65 -26.74
CA PRO A 403 -9.53 -26.99 -25.47
C PRO A 403 -8.38 -26.13 -24.89
N ALA A 404 -7.14 -26.52 -25.17
CA ALA A 404 -5.92 -25.72 -24.99
C ALA A 404 -5.95 -24.32 -25.63
N LEU A 405 -6.93 -23.99 -26.48
CA LEU A 405 -7.10 -22.67 -27.09
C LEU A 405 -7.52 -21.62 -26.06
N GLU A 406 -8.35 -21.95 -25.07
CA GLU A 406 -8.75 -20.98 -24.05
C GLU A 406 -7.58 -20.66 -23.11
N GLN A 407 -6.84 -21.70 -22.70
CA GLN A 407 -5.59 -21.57 -21.95
C GLN A 407 -4.49 -20.87 -22.76
N ALA A 408 -4.34 -21.19 -24.04
CA ALA A 408 -3.39 -20.51 -24.94
C ALA A 408 -3.81 -19.06 -25.20
N LYS A 409 -5.10 -18.72 -25.29
CA LYS A 409 -5.57 -17.32 -25.31
C LYS A 409 -5.20 -16.61 -24.01
N ILE A 410 -5.39 -17.23 -22.84
CA ILE A 410 -5.03 -16.64 -21.54
C ILE A 410 -3.51 -16.42 -21.47
N CYS A 411 -2.69 -17.44 -21.75
CA CYS A 411 -1.24 -17.30 -21.74
C CYS A 411 -0.74 -16.35 -22.85
N GLN A 412 -1.39 -16.28 -24.01
CA GLN A 412 -1.08 -15.32 -25.07
C GLN A 412 -1.44 -13.90 -24.65
N GLN A 413 -2.59 -13.66 -24.01
CA GLN A 413 -2.96 -12.37 -23.42
C GLN A 413 -1.98 -11.95 -22.32
N GLN A 414 -1.53 -12.89 -21.47
CA GLN A 414 -0.48 -12.65 -20.47
C GLN A 414 0.87 -12.34 -21.12
N LYS A 415 1.28 -13.11 -22.14
CA LYS A 415 2.49 -12.88 -22.94
C LYS A 415 2.43 -11.54 -23.66
N ASP A 416 1.27 -11.12 -24.17
CA ASP A 416 1.08 -9.81 -24.80
C ASP A 416 1.10 -8.66 -23.78
N ALA A 417 0.66 -8.90 -22.54
CA ALA A 417 0.84 -7.99 -21.39
C ALA A 417 2.27 -8.02 -20.79
N MET A 418 3.08 -9.02 -21.15
CA MET A 418 4.49 -9.19 -20.74
C MET A 418 5.49 -8.81 -21.85
N LYS A 419 5.08 -8.73 -23.12
CA LYS A 419 5.85 -8.12 -24.22
C LYS A 419 6.37 -6.76 -23.76
N PRO A 420 7.58 -6.34 -24.19
CA PRO A 420 8.25 -5.15 -23.68
C PRO A 420 7.61 -3.85 -24.18
N GLN A 421 6.38 -3.56 -23.75
CA GLN A 421 6.07 -2.20 -23.35
C GLN A 421 7.07 -1.83 -22.26
N VAL A 422 7.98 -0.91 -22.59
CA VAL A 422 8.97 -0.35 -21.69
C VAL A 422 8.29 0.01 -20.37
N ARG A 423 8.43 -0.84 -19.33
CA ARG A 423 7.71 -0.75 -18.05
C ARG A 423 8.22 0.42 -17.20
N ARG A 424 8.01 1.65 -17.69
CA ARG A 424 8.01 2.85 -16.86
C ARG A 424 6.80 2.75 -15.95
N GLY A 425 7.04 2.25 -14.73
CA GLY A 425 5.99 2.05 -13.72
C GLY A 425 5.12 3.29 -13.53
N LYS A 426 3.88 3.10 -13.05
CA LYS A 426 2.87 4.18 -12.99
C LYS A 426 3.28 5.42 -12.18
N THR A 427 4.31 5.30 -11.33
CA THR A 427 5.02 6.42 -10.65
C THR A 427 5.95 7.23 -11.56
N ASN A 428 6.62 6.58 -12.52
CA ASN A 428 7.52 7.22 -13.49
C ASN A 428 6.76 8.08 -14.50
N ALA A 429 5.52 7.72 -14.85
CA ALA A 429 4.75 8.44 -15.86
C ALA A 429 4.46 9.93 -15.49
N ILE A 430 4.30 10.25 -14.20
CA ILE A 430 4.15 11.65 -13.71
C ILE A 430 5.53 12.28 -13.51
N SER A 431 6.53 11.51 -13.02
CA SER A 431 7.92 11.98 -12.88
C SER A 431 8.53 12.40 -14.22
N ASP A 432 8.20 11.69 -15.30
CA ASP A 432 8.64 11.98 -16.66
C ASP A 432 7.88 13.16 -17.28
N ARG A 433 6.61 13.37 -16.96
CA ARG A 433 5.87 14.60 -17.33
C ARG A 433 6.44 15.82 -16.61
N HIS A 434 6.78 15.70 -15.33
CA HIS A 434 7.54 16.70 -14.59
C HIS A 434 8.89 16.98 -15.25
N LYS A 435 9.71 15.96 -15.56
CA LYS A 435 11.00 16.14 -16.28
C LYS A 435 10.82 16.82 -17.64
N LYS A 436 9.80 16.42 -18.41
CA LYS A 436 9.46 17.06 -19.70
C LYS A 436 9.00 18.51 -19.55
N SER A 437 8.36 18.87 -18.43
CA SER A 437 8.00 20.26 -18.13
C SER A 437 9.22 21.15 -17.94
N LEU A 438 10.36 20.62 -17.47
CA LEU A 438 11.59 21.40 -17.28
C LEU A 438 12.12 22.00 -18.59
N LYS A 439 11.71 21.45 -19.75
CA LYS A 439 12.04 21.97 -21.09
C LYS A 439 11.11 23.08 -21.58
N ILE A 440 10.06 23.42 -20.83
CA ILE A 440 9.19 24.57 -21.07
C ILE A 440 9.71 25.69 -20.16
N LEU A 441 10.16 26.79 -20.75
CA LEU A 441 10.73 27.94 -20.05
C LEU A 441 9.61 28.86 -19.52
N PRO A 442 9.87 29.70 -18.50
CA PRO A 442 8.86 30.61 -17.96
C PRO A 442 8.28 31.60 -18.99
N GLN A 443 9.07 31.96 -20.01
CA GLN A 443 8.68 32.81 -21.13
C GLN A 443 7.72 32.11 -22.11
N ASP A 444 7.76 30.77 -22.20
CA ASP A 444 6.90 29.97 -23.08
C ASP A 444 5.48 29.78 -22.51
N VAL A 445 5.25 30.32 -21.30
CA VAL A 445 3.98 30.30 -20.58
C VAL A 445 3.49 31.75 -20.45
N ALA A 446 2.55 32.15 -21.31
CA ALA A 446 1.95 33.49 -21.31
C ALA A 446 0.60 33.52 -20.57
N GLY A 447 0.19 34.70 -20.09
CA GLY A 447 -1.03 34.88 -19.31
C GLY A 447 -0.85 34.67 -17.80
N GLU A 448 -1.98 34.77 -17.09
CA GLU A 448 -2.09 34.84 -15.63
C GLU A 448 -3.31 34.05 -15.12
N HIS A 449 -3.55 34.05 -13.80
CA HIS A 449 -4.66 33.29 -13.23
C HIS A 449 -6.03 33.81 -13.72
N PRO A 450 -7.00 32.94 -14.09
CA PRO A 450 -6.98 31.48 -13.97
C PRO A 450 -6.50 30.74 -15.22
N THR A 451 -6.06 31.42 -16.29
CA THR A 451 -5.84 30.79 -17.61
C THR A 451 -4.51 31.20 -18.26
N TRP A 452 -3.67 30.21 -18.53
CA TRP A 452 -2.36 30.38 -19.17
C TRP A 452 -2.32 29.72 -20.54
N ARG A 453 -1.57 30.33 -21.47
CA ARG A 453 -1.21 29.78 -22.77
C ARG A 453 0.22 29.24 -22.71
N VAL A 454 0.43 28.00 -23.11
CA VAL A 454 1.72 27.30 -23.05
C VAL A 454 2.15 26.88 -24.46
N THR A 455 3.21 27.50 -24.96
CA THR A 455 3.82 27.14 -26.24
C THR A 455 4.54 25.80 -26.13
N ALA A 456 4.44 24.96 -27.15
CA ALA A 456 5.03 23.62 -27.12
C ALA A 456 6.55 23.68 -27.31
N ALA A 457 7.31 23.14 -26.34
CA ALA A 457 8.78 23.06 -26.37
C ALA A 457 9.44 22.24 -27.52
N THR A 458 8.67 21.86 -28.54
CA THR A 458 9.13 21.14 -29.74
C THR A 458 8.52 21.69 -31.03
N ASP A 459 7.57 22.62 -30.95
CA ASP A 459 6.82 23.16 -32.09
C ASP A 459 6.20 24.50 -31.66
N SER A 460 6.82 25.60 -32.06
CA SER A 460 6.39 26.95 -31.69
C SER A 460 5.04 27.36 -32.29
N SER A 461 4.52 26.62 -33.28
CA SER A 461 3.18 26.84 -33.83
C SER A 461 2.04 26.31 -32.94
N ARG A 462 2.35 25.43 -31.98
CA ARG A 462 1.35 24.81 -31.10
C ARG A 462 1.31 25.47 -29.73
N VAL A 463 0.15 26.02 -29.39
CA VAL A 463 -0.14 26.61 -28.08
C VAL A 463 -1.25 25.81 -27.40
N TYR A 464 -1.04 25.42 -26.15
CA TYR A 464 -2.03 24.73 -25.32
C TYR A 464 -2.54 25.67 -24.24
N THR A 465 -3.84 25.66 -23.98
CA THR A 465 -4.44 26.41 -22.88
C THR A 465 -4.43 25.53 -21.64
N VAL A 466 -4.05 26.08 -20.50
CA VAL A 466 -4.13 25.48 -19.17
C VAL A 466 -5.00 26.39 -18.32
N THR A 467 -6.07 25.87 -17.74
CA THR A 467 -7.00 26.63 -16.89
C THR A 467 -7.04 26.01 -15.51
N ARG A 468 -6.91 26.84 -14.46
CA ARG A 468 -7.14 26.41 -13.08
C ARG A 468 -8.63 26.23 -12.86
N THR A 469 -9.03 25.08 -12.35
CA THR A 469 -10.42 24.78 -12.01
C THR A 469 -10.81 25.39 -10.68
N CYS A 470 -12.09 25.73 -10.50
CA CYS A 470 -12.65 26.28 -9.25
C CYS A 470 -12.70 25.31 -8.06
N HIS A 471 -12.23 24.07 -8.19
CA HIS A 471 -12.16 23.11 -7.08
C HIS A 471 -10.98 23.44 -6.14
N PRO A 472 -11.23 23.87 -4.88
CA PRO A 472 -10.16 24.42 -4.04
C PRO A 472 -9.22 23.34 -3.48
N TYR A 473 -9.69 22.10 -3.31
CA TYR A 473 -8.92 20.97 -2.77
C TYR A 473 -9.34 19.65 -3.44
N CYS A 474 -8.42 18.67 -3.52
CA CYS A 474 -8.77 17.30 -3.95
C CYS A 474 -7.94 16.23 -3.21
N CYS A 475 -8.63 15.19 -2.75
CA CYS A 475 -8.15 14.07 -1.93
C CYS A 475 -7.37 12.98 -2.70
N CYS A 476 -6.90 13.28 -3.92
CA CYS A 476 -6.76 12.28 -4.97
C CYS A 476 -5.35 11.67 -5.10
N ILE A 477 -5.27 10.42 -5.59
CA ILE A 477 -4.02 9.64 -5.74
C ILE A 477 -3.09 10.19 -6.86
N ALA A 478 -3.64 10.92 -7.84
CA ALA A 478 -2.89 11.55 -8.92
C ALA A 478 -2.21 12.87 -8.48
N ARG A 479 -1.05 12.75 -7.82
CA ARG A 479 -0.20 13.88 -7.40
C ARG A 479 1.23 13.69 -7.90
N CYS A 480 1.94 14.79 -8.14
CA CYS A 480 3.38 14.72 -8.41
C CYS A 480 4.17 14.79 -7.10
N PHE A 481 5.05 13.82 -6.86
CA PHE A 481 5.95 13.82 -5.70
C PHE A 481 7.09 14.87 -5.78
N LYS A 482 7.25 15.57 -6.91
CA LYS A 482 8.25 16.63 -7.11
C LYS A 482 7.65 18.05 -7.17
N CYS A 483 6.40 18.19 -7.60
CA CYS A 483 5.65 19.43 -7.49
C CYS A 483 4.76 19.30 -6.26
N CYS A 484 5.27 19.71 -5.09
CA CYS A 484 4.52 19.66 -3.84
C CYS A 484 3.16 20.36 -4.02
N LEU A 485 2.09 19.78 -3.48
CA LEU A 485 0.70 20.25 -3.58
C LEU A 485 0.05 20.18 -4.99
N LEU A 486 0.79 19.95 -6.08
CA LEU A 486 0.18 19.81 -7.42
C LEU A 486 -0.63 18.50 -7.54
N CYS A 487 -1.94 18.64 -7.80
CA CYS A 487 -2.85 17.53 -8.02
C CYS A 487 -3.62 17.66 -9.35
N GLY A 488 -3.92 16.53 -9.98
CA GLY A 488 -4.47 16.45 -11.33
C GLY A 488 -5.90 16.97 -11.51
N HIS A 489 -6.59 17.41 -10.46
CA HIS A 489 -7.92 18.03 -10.58
C HIS A 489 -7.91 19.55 -10.34
N MET A 490 -6.73 20.16 -10.11
CA MET A 490 -6.61 21.62 -9.92
C MET A 490 -6.54 22.38 -11.25
N TYR A 491 -6.27 21.68 -12.36
CA TYR A 491 -6.06 22.26 -13.68
C TYR A 491 -6.64 21.35 -14.77
N THR A 492 -7.20 21.96 -15.81
CA THR A 492 -7.45 21.34 -17.11
C THR A 492 -6.41 21.82 -18.11
N CYS A 493 -6.17 21.04 -19.17
CA CYS A 493 -5.29 21.45 -20.27
C CYS A 493 -5.83 20.91 -21.60
N THR A 494 -5.77 21.72 -22.65
CA THR A 494 -6.24 21.34 -24.00
C THR A 494 -5.29 20.41 -24.76
N CYS A 495 -4.19 19.96 -24.15
CA CYS A 495 -3.28 19.03 -24.81
C CYS A 495 -3.80 17.58 -24.80
N PRO A 496 -3.47 16.76 -25.82
CA PRO A 496 -3.95 15.37 -25.94
C PRO A 496 -3.28 14.37 -24.98
N ASP A 497 -2.67 14.84 -23.87
CA ASP A 497 -2.11 13.96 -22.85
C ASP A 497 -3.25 13.42 -21.97
N VAL A 498 -3.48 12.11 -22.02
CA VAL A 498 -4.54 11.40 -21.26
C VAL A 498 -4.38 11.49 -19.73
N ASN A 499 -3.33 12.13 -19.22
CA ASN A 499 -3.14 12.41 -17.80
C ASN A 499 -3.23 13.92 -17.54
N SER A 500 -4.12 14.31 -16.63
CA SER A 500 -4.32 15.71 -16.27
C SER A 500 -3.11 16.39 -15.62
N LEU A 501 -2.13 15.63 -15.11
CA LEU A 501 -0.80 16.15 -14.75
C LEU A 501 0.15 16.14 -15.97
N CYS A 502 -0.28 16.74 -17.07
CA CYS A 502 0.50 16.87 -18.29
C CYS A 502 1.72 17.80 -18.11
N LYS A 503 2.69 17.74 -19.04
CA LYS A 503 3.89 18.61 -18.98
C LYS A 503 3.57 20.11 -18.93
N HIS A 504 2.44 20.55 -19.50
CA HIS A 504 2.01 21.96 -19.51
C HIS A 504 1.42 22.42 -18.17
N VAL A 505 0.57 21.59 -17.53
CA VAL A 505 0.08 21.82 -16.16
C VAL A 505 1.25 21.92 -15.18
N HIS A 506 2.24 21.04 -15.32
CA HIS A 506 3.48 21.14 -14.55
C HIS A 506 4.29 22.42 -14.81
N ALA A 507 4.33 22.91 -16.06
CA ALA A 507 5.06 24.13 -16.40
C ALA A 507 4.36 25.38 -15.85
N VAL A 508 3.04 25.45 -15.94
CA VAL A 508 2.19 26.53 -15.38
C VAL A 508 2.27 26.55 -13.86
N PHE A 509 2.12 25.40 -13.21
CA PHE A 509 2.31 25.28 -11.77
C PHE A 509 3.72 25.72 -11.36
N ARG A 510 4.76 25.32 -12.10
CA ARG A 510 6.12 25.82 -11.87
C ARG A 510 6.22 27.34 -12.04
N LYS A 511 5.66 27.94 -13.10
CA LYS A 511 5.70 29.39 -13.34
C LYS A 511 5.19 30.17 -12.12
N GLY A 512 4.04 29.78 -11.57
CA GLY A 512 3.45 30.42 -10.38
C GLY A 512 4.18 30.15 -9.05
N HIS A 513 5.21 29.31 -9.04
CA HIS A 513 5.98 28.89 -7.87
C HIS A 513 7.51 29.03 -8.06
N PHE A 514 7.99 29.88 -9.00
CA PHE A 514 9.43 30.13 -9.15
C PHE A 514 9.97 30.87 -7.92
N GLY A 515 10.79 30.16 -7.16
CA GLY A 515 11.32 30.56 -5.85
C GLY A 515 11.73 29.34 -5.03
N SER A 516 11.03 28.20 -5.20
CA SER A 516 11.41 26.94 -4.57
C SER A 516 11.70 25.83 -5.58
N SER A 517 12.97 25.72 -6.01
CA SER A 517 13.48 24.39 -6.39
C SER A 517 13.47 23.51 -5.14
N CYS A 518 13.03 22.26 -5.26
CA CYS A 518 13.38 21.27 -4.25
C CYS A 518 14.86 20.93 -4.51
N PRO A 519 15.80 21.18 -3.57
CA PRO A 519 17.18 20.82 -3.81
C PRO A 519 17.26 19.31 -4.05
N SER A 520 17.93 18.94 -5.14
CA SER A 520 18.66 17.67 -5.19
C SER A 520 19.64 17.65 -4.01
N ALA A 521 20.00 16.45 -3.54
CA ALA A 521 21.16 16.35 -2.66
C ALA A 521 22.38 17.02 -3.33
N GLU A 522 23.25 17.63 -2.52
CA GLU A 522 24.46 18.36 -2.91
C GLU A 522 24.23 19.78 -3.49
N THR A 523 24.12 20.79 -2.61
CA THR A 523 25.05 21.96 -2.51
C THR A 523 24.52 23.01 -1.52
N GLU A 524 25.42 23.91 -1.07
CA GLU A 524 25.25 24.80 0.09
C GLU A 524 24.56 26.15 -0.19
N GLU A 525 24.17 26.79 0.92
CA GLU A 525 23.91 28.22 1.16
C GLU A 525 23.71 29.20 -0.01
N ARG A 526 22.52 29.84 -0.01
CA ARG A 526 22.37 31.30 -0.08
C ARG A 526 20.95 31.73 0.27
N GLU A 527 20.83 32.87 0.95
CA GLU A 527 19.55 33.52 1.24
C GLU A 527 18.87 34.02 -0.04
N ALA A 528 17.54 33.89 -0.12
CA ALA A 528 16.74 34.47 -1.19
C ALA A 528 15.34 34.85 -0.67
N THR A 529 14.91 36.07 -0.97
CA THR A 529 13.61 36.66 -0.60
C THR A 529 12.42 35.98 -1.29
N VAL A 530 11.27 35.96 -0.61
CA VAL A 530 10.07 35.20 -1.00
C VAL A 530 9.17 36.01 -1.95
N PRO A 531 8.75 35.45 -3.11
CA PRO A 531 7.72 36.06 -3.95
C PRO A 531 6.30 35.66 -3.52
N ALA A 532 5.34 36.58 -3.71
CA ALA A 532 3.94 36.42 -3.28
C ALA A 532 3.15 35.37 -4.09
N MET A 533 2.22 34.69 -3.43
CA MET A 533 1.27 33.74 -4.05
C MET A 533 0.00 34.47 -4.51
N LEU A 534 -0.55 34.07 -5.67
CA LEU A 534 -1.74 34.68 -6.27
C LEU A 534 -3.03 34.44 -5.44
N PRO A 535 -3.96 35.42 -5.42
CA PRO A 535 -5.19 35.34 -4.62
C PRO A 535 -6.19 34.27 -5.13
N PRO A 536 -7.16 33.86 -4.28
CA PRO A 536 -8.28 33.02 -4.70
C PRO A 536 -9.21 33.76 -5.68
N CYS A 537 -9.86 33.00 -6.58
CA CYS A 537 -10.88 33.53 -7.46
C CYS A 537 -12.14 33.85 -6.65
N THR A 538 -12.65 35.09 -6.71
CA THR A 538 -14.00 35.41 -6.24
C THR A 538 -15.03 34.75 -7.16
N PRO A 539 -16.12 34.17 -6.63
CA PRO A 539 -17.24 33.74 -7.46
C PRO A 539 -17.89 34.97 -8.10
N GLN A 540 -17.92 35.04 -9.43
CA GLN A 540 -18.83 35.95 -10.11
C GLN A 540 -20.26 35.44 -9.88
N GLN A 541 -21.16 36.33 -9.47
CA GLN A 541 -22.58 36.03 -9.36
C GLN A 541 -23.10 35.67 -10.76
N ILE A 542 -23.58 34.44 -10.91
CA ILE A 542 -24.40 34.06 -12.05
C ILE A 542 -25.80 34.56 -11.71
N GLU A 543 -26.23 35.64 -12.36
CA GLU A 543 -27.63 36.05 -12.32
C GLU A 543 -28.46 34.92 -12.96
N LEU A 544 -29.39 34.37 -12.17
CA LEU A 544 -30.39 33.42 -12.66
C LEU A 544 -31.41 34.21 -13.46
N GLY A 545 -31.26 34.20 -14.79
CA GLY A 545 -32.30 34.68 -15.69
C GLY A 545 -33.51 33.75 -15.65
N ASP A 546 -34.70 34.33 -15.54
CA ASP A 546 -35.98 33.60 -15.53
C ASP A 546 -36.11 32.66 -16.72
N THR A 547 -36.55 31.43 -16.45
CA THR A 547 -37.27 30.61 -17.44
C THR A 547 -38.46 29.95 -16.74
N ASP A 548 -39.65 30.30 -17.22
CA ASP A 548 -40.91 29.80 -16.70
C ASP A 548 -41.06 28.28 -16.83
N GLY A 549 -41.76 27.72 -15.83
CA GLY A 549 -42.70 26.62 -15.95
C GLY A 549 -42.38 25.45 -16.88
N LEU A 550 -42.11 24.28 -16.27
CA LEU A 550 -42.93 23.08 -16.49
C LEU A 550 -42.64 22.07 -15.36
N ALA A 551 -43.67 21.71 -14.60
CA ALA A 551 -43.58 20.64 -13.62
C ALA A 551 -43.77 19.28 -14.32
N LEU A 552 -43.08 18.23 -13.84
CA LEU A 552 -43.67 16.90 -13.69
C LEU A 552 -42.84 15.98 -12.78
N ASP A 553 -43.58 15.40 -11.85
CA ASP A 553 -43.29 14.40 -10.84
C ASP A 553 -42.46 13.17 -11.23
N GLN A 554 -41.78 12.64 -10.19
CA GLN A 554 -41.55 11.21 -9.86
C GLN A 554 -40.77 10.30 -10.84
N VAL A 555 -39.82 9.52 -10.29
CA VAL A 555 -39.92 8.04 -10.12
C VAL A 555 -38.53 7.43 -9.81
N VAL A 556 -38.42 6.89 -8.59
CA VAL A 556 -37.81 5.60 -8.15
C VAL A 556 -36.40 5.18 -8.63
N ILE A 557 -35.60 4.84 -7.62
CA ILE A 557 -34.32 4.11 -7.63
C ILE A 557 -34.43 2.73 -8.31
N LYS A 558 -33.48 2.43 -9.21
CA LYS A 558 -32.91 1.08 -9.41
C LYS A 558 -31.41 1.18 -9.68
#